data_AF-A0A377HII6-F1
#
_entry.id   AF-A0A377HII6-F1
#
_cell.length_a   1.000
_cell.length_b   1.000
_cell.length_c   1.000
_cell.angle_alpha   90.00
_cell.angle_beta   90.00
_cell.angle_gamma   90.00
#
_symmetry.space_group_name_H-M   'P 1'
#
loop_
_entity.id
_entity.type
_entity.pdbx_description
1 polymer ?
#
loop_
_entity_poly.entity_id
_entity_poly.type
_entity_poly.pdbx_seq_one_letter_code
_entity_poly.pdbx_strand_id
1 'polypeptide(L)'
;MRRVAAVSRWRDQQQKRLDDLKTQAGEAARRHQAHQARLNLLENLKTQYAFSAGEQVSSLLMKGTARFRGQLDNLSLMQKQEMMLSEIELRSVNERVVNQHRQVKMCDKVIEKRMNAINQKKAKAEQKMLDELAMQASARRHQCC
;
A
#
# COMPACT_ATOMS: atom_id res chain seq x y z
N MET A 1 -17.02 -26.75 -6.03
CA MET A 1 -17.26 -25.34 -6.41
C MET A 1 -17.59 -24.43 -5.22
N ARG A 2 -18.59 -24.73 -4.36
CA ARG A 2 -19.01 -23.86 -3.22
C ARG A 2 -17.85 -23.36 -2.32
N ARG A 3 -16.90 -24.23 -1.95
CA ARG A 3 -15.74 -23.84 -1.12
C ARG A 3 -14.76 -22.89 -1.83
N VAL A 4 -14.63 -22.96 -3.17
CA VAL A 4 -13.79 -22.01 -3.94
C VAL A 4 -14.47 -20.66 -4.02
N ALA A 5 -15.79 -20.64 -4.24
CA ALA A 5 -16.57 -19.41 -4.25
C ALA A 5 -16.52 -18.67 -2.90
N ALA A 6 -16.56 -19.39 -1.78
CA ALA A 6 -16.41 -18.78 -0.45
C ALA A 6 -15.04 -18.11 -0.25
N VAL A 7 -13.95 -18.79 -0.62
CA VAL A 7 -12.59 -18.23 -0.52
C VAL A 7 -12.40 -17.06 -1.49
N SER A 8 -12.99 -17.11 -2.70
CA SER A 8 -12.97 -15.99 -3.65
C SER A 8 -13.66 -14.76 -3.08
N ARG A 9 -14.86 -14.91 -2.51
CA ARG A 9 -15.58 -13.79 -1.88
C ARG A 9 -14.81 -13.19 -0.72
N TRP A 10 -14.19 -14.03 0.11
CA TRP A 10 -13.32 -13.57 1.19
C TRP A 10 -12.11 -12.81 0.65
N ARG A 11 -11.46 -13.33 -0.38
CA ARG A 11 -10.35 -12.67 -1.07
C ARG A 11 -10.75 -11.29 -1.60
N ASP A 12 -11.92 -11.18 -2.23
CA ASP A 12 -12.41 -9.90 -2.75
C ASP A 12 -12.68 -8.89 -1.62
N GLN A 13 -13.18 -9.35 -0.46
CA GLN A 13 -13.29 -8.50 0.72
C GLN A 13 -11.91 -8.05 1.24
N GLN A 14 -10.91 -8.94 1.26
CA GLN A 14 -9.53 -8.57 1.64
C GLN A 14 -8.88 -7.63 0.63
N GLN A 15 -9.22 -7.75 -0.65
CA GLN A 15 -8.76 -6.84 -1.70
C GLN A 15 -9.34 -5.44 -1.50
N LYS A 16 -10.64 -5.31 -1.22
CA LYS A 16 -11.25 -4.02 -0.88
C LYS A 16 -10.55 -3.34 0.28
N ARG A 17 -10.30 -4.07 1.37
CA ARG A 17 -9.53 -3.56 2.53
C ARG A 17 -8.11 -3.12 2.16
N LEU A 18 -7.45 -3.84 1.25
CA LEU A 18 -6.13 -3.46 0.76
C LEU A 18 -6.20 -2.14 -0.02
N ASP A 19 -7.22 -1.95 -0.85
CA ASP A 19 -7.39 -0.74 -1.65
C ASP A 19 -7.73 0.48 -0.77
N ASP A 20 -8.53 0.28 0.28
CA ASP A 20 -8.78 1.29 1.32
C ASP A 20 -7.47 1.70 2.03
N LEU A 21 -6.66 0.71 2.44
CA LEU A 21 -5.37 0.97 3.09
C LEU A 21 -4.38 1.68 2.15
N LYS A 22 -4.37 1.36 0.86
CA LYS A 22 -3.54 2.09 -0.12
C LYS A 22 -3.96 3.54 -0.26
N THR A 23 -5.26 3.82 -0.22
CA THR A 23 -5.79 5.18 -0.24
C THR A 23 -5.32 5.95 1.00
N GLN A 24 -5.45 5.34 2.18
CA GLN A 24 -4.95 5.91 3.45
C GLN A 24 -3.43 6.13 3.42
N ALA A 25 -2.66 5.22 2.82
CA ALA A 25 -1.22 5.37 2.67
C ALA A 25 -0.86 6.58 1.79
N GLY A 26 -1.58 6.75 0.68
CA GLY A 26 -1.43 7.91 -0.19
C GLY A 26 -1.77 9.23 0.51
N GLU A 27 -2.82 9.25 1.33
CA GLU A 27 -3.17 10.41 2.15
C GLU A 27 -2.12 10.72 3.23
N ALA A 28 -1.61 9.70 3.93
CA ALA A 28 -0.55 9.86 4.92
C ALA A 28 0.74 10.39 4.27
N ALA A 29 1.10 9.89 3.08
CA ALA A 29 2.25 10.37 2.33
C ALA A 29 2.10 11.83 1.92
N ARG A 30 0.92 12.23 1.42
CA ARG A 30 0.62 13.64 1.10
C ARG A 30 0.70 14.54 2.33
N ARG A 31 0.18 14.10 3.47
CA ARG A 31 0.28 14.83 4.75
C ARG A 31 1.74 15.01 5.16
N HIS A 32 2.54 13.94 5.14
CA HIS A 32 3.96 14.00 5.45
C HIS A 32 4.71 14.99 4.53
N GLN A 33 4.46 14.93 3.22
CA GLN A 33 5.04 15.87 2.26
C GLN A 33 4.63 17.32 2.53
N ALA A 34 3.37 17.56 2.92
CA ALA A 34 2.90 18.89 3.31
C ALA A 34 3.63 19.41 4.57
N HIS A 35 3.85 18.55 5.58
CA HIS A 35 4.62 18.93 6.77
C HIS A 35 6.07 19.26 6.42
N GLN A 36 6.70 18.50 5.53
CA GLN A 36 8.06 18.77 5.04
C GLN A 36 8.13 20.10 4.29
N ALA A 37 7.18 20.37 3.39
CA ALA A 37 7.13 21.62 2.64
C ALA A 37 6.96 22.84 3.56
N ARG A 38 6.09 22.71 4.58
CA ARG A 38 5.90 23.75 5.59
C ARG A 38 7.14 23.99 6.44
N LEU A 39 7.87 22.93 6.80
CA LEU A 39 9.14 23.06 7.51
C LEU A 39 10.18 23.81 6.67
N ASN A 40 10.34 23.44 5.40
CA ASN A 40 11.24 24.12 4.48
C ASN A 40 10.92 25.62 4.35
N LEU A 41 9.63 25.98 4.31
CA LEU A 41 9.20 27.38 4.28
C LEU A 41 9.63 28.13 5.55
N LEU A 42 9.46 27.53 6.73
CA LEU A 42 9.88 28.13 8.00
C LEU A 42 11.40 28.32 8.07
N GLU A 43 12.18 27.35 7.59
CA GLU A 43 13.64 27.43 7.55
C GLU A 43 14.13 28.49 6.55
N ASN A 44 13.46 28.62 5.40
CA ASN A 44 13.74 29.70 4.45
C ASN A 44 13.44 31.08 5.04
N LEU A 45 12.30 31.25 5.73
CA LEU A 45 11.96 32.49 6.43
C LEU A 45 13.02 32.82 7.48
N LYS A 46 13.42 31.86 8.30
CA LYS A 46 14.48 32.06 9.30
C LYS A 46 15.78 32.61 8.68
N THR A 47 16.14 32.12 7.51
CA THR A 47 17.33 32.57 6.76
C THR A 47 17.18 34.00 6.24
N GLN A 48 15.99 34.37 5.72
CA GLN A 48 15.72 35.72 5.22
C GLN A 48 15.78 36.78 6.31
N TYR A 49 15.36 36.43 7.53
CA TYR A 49 15.41 37.34 8.67
C TYR A 49 16.75 37.28 9.40
N ALA A 50 17.79 36.62 8.87
CA ALA A 50 19.16 36.65 9.40
C ALA A 50 19.77 38.06 9.25
N PHE A 51 20.51 38.54 10.25
CA PHE A 51 21.14 39.86 10.23
C PHE A 51 22.57 39.63 9.78
N SER A 52 23.02 40.38 8.79
CA SER A 52 24.41 40.36 8.39
C SER A 52 25.23 41.23 9.35
N ALA A 53 26.45 40.79 9.69
CA ALA A 53 27.32 41.59 10.54
C ALA A 53 27.71 42.88 9.80
N GLY A 54 27.34 44.04 10.35
CA GLY A 54 27.68 45.35 9.79
C GLY A 54 26.50 46.21 9.32
N GLU A 55 25.26 45.71 9.34
CA GLU A 55 24.08 46.54 9.02
C GLU A 55 23.76 47.52 10.15
N GLN A 56 23.63 48.81 9.81
CA GLN A 56 23.13 49.85 10.72
C GLN A 56 21.62 49.73 10.89
N VAL A 57 21.18 48.82 11.75
CA VAL A 57 19.75 48.58 12.05
C VAL A 57 19.38 49.29 13.36
N SER A 58 18.23 49.96 13.38
CA SER A 58 17.68 50.55 14.62
C SER A 58 17.52 49.49 15.71
N SER A 59 17.87 49.85 16.95
CA SER A 59 17.78 48.93 18.11
C SER A 59 16.37 48.37 18.33
N LEU A 60 15.32 49.12 17.96
CA LEU A 60 13.93 48.67 18.00
C LEU A 60 13.67 47.56 16.97
N LEU A 61 14.17 47.71 15.75
CA LEU A 61 14.07 46.71 14.69
C LEU A 61 14.86 45.45 15.06
N MET A 62 16.05 45.60 15.66
CA MET A 62 16.82 44.45 16.14
C MET A 62 16.06 43.63 17.18
N LYS A 63 15.44 44.29 18.18
CA LYS A 63 14.61 43.63 19.20
C LYS A 63 13.38 42.95 18.59
N GLY A 64 12.70 43.61 17.65
CA GLY A 64 11.55 43.07 16.93
C GLY A 64 11.90 41.80 16.15
N THR A 65 12.96 41.84 15.35
CA THR A 65 13.43 40.69 14.57
C THR A 65 13.93 39.56 15.46
N ALA A 66 14.61 39.85 16.57
CA ALA A 66 15.02 38.82 17.53
C ALA A 66 13.82 38.08 18.14
N ARG A 67 12.77 38.81 18.55
CA ARG A 67 11.52 38.21 19.05
C ARG A 67 10.84 37.36 17.98
N PHE A 68 10.77 37.87 16.75
CA PHE A 68 10.18 37.14 15.63
C PHE A 68 10.94 35.85 15.30
N ARG A 69 12.28 35.88 15.31
CA ARG A 69 13.09 34.65 15.15
C ARG A 69 12.81 33.63 16.24
N GLY A 70 12.68 34.06 17.50
CA GLY A 70 12.31 33.15 18.59
C GLY A 70 10.93 32.50 18.36
N GLN A 71 9.96 33.24 17.82
CA GLN A 71 8.67 32.69 17.42
C GLN A 71 8.79 31.70 16.26
N LEU A 72 9.61 32.01 15.24
CA LEU A 72 9.89 31.09 14.13
C LEU A 72 10.59 29.81 14.59
N ASP A 73 11.50 29.89 15.55
CA ASP A 73 12.19 28.73 16.12
C ASP A 73 11.21 27.81 16.85
N ASN A 74 10.30 28.37 17.64
CA ASN A 74 9.23 27.61 18.30
C ASN A 74 8.30 26.93 17.28
N LEU A 75 7.87 27.65 16.25
CA LEU A 75 7.04 27.10 15.18
C LEU A 75 7.76 26.00 14.41
N SER A 76 9.06 26.17 14.13
CA SER A 76 9.88 25.17 13.45
C SER A 76 10.05 23.92 14.30
N LEU A 77 10.20 24.06 15.61
CA LEU A 77 10.27 22.94 16.55
C LEU A 77 8.96 22.14 16.55
N MET A 78 7.81 22.83 16.67
CA MET A 78 6.50 22.17 16.60
C MET A 78 6.30 21.46 15.26
N GLN A 79 6.68 22.10 14.15
CA GLN A 79 6.57 21.51 12.81
C GLN A 79 7.45 20.26 12.66
N LYS A 80 8.65 20.23 13.28
CA LYS A 80 9.52 19.04 13.31
C LYS A 80 8.89 17.90 14.11
N GLN A 81 8.21 18.20 15.21
CA GLN A 81 7.47 17.20 15.99
C GLN A 81 6.30 16.62 15.18
N GLU A 82 5.50 17.47 14.54
CA GLU A 82 4.42 17.02 13.65
C GLU A 82 4.93 16.16 12.49
N MET A 83 6.06 16.54 11.91
CA MET A 83 6.71 15.77 10.84
C MET A 83 7.09 14.37 11.33
N MET A 84 7.71 14.26 12.52
CA MET A 84 8.03 12.95 13.13
C MET A 84 6.77 12.10 13.35
N LEU A 85 5.69 12.69 13.86
CA LEU A 85 4.41 11.98 14.05
C LEU A 85 3.85 11.48 12.71
N SER A 86 3.85 12.33 11.68
CA SER A 86 3.38 11.95 10.34
C SER A 86 4.23 10.84 9.70
N GLU A 87 5.53 10.80 9.99
CA GLU A 87 6.43 9.75 9.52
C GLU A 87 6.11 8.40 10.18
N ILE A 88 5.86 8.41 11.51
CA ILE A 88 5.44 7.22 12.25
C ILE A 88 4.10 6.70 11.71
N GLU A 89 3.14 7.59 11.47
CA GLU A 89 1.86 7.23 10.85
C GLU A 89 2.06 6.58 9.48
N LEU A 90 2.89 7.18 8.62
CA LEU A 90 3.17 6.67 7.29
C LEU A 90 3.80 5.27 7.34
N ARG A 91 4.79 5.05 8.21
CA ARG A 91 5.41 3.73 8.42
C ARG A 91 4.38 2.70 8.87
N SER A 92 3.55 3.05 9.86
CA SER A 92 2.49 2.17 10.39
C SER A 92 1.44 1.81 9.32
N VAL A 93 1.01 2.77 8.50
CA VAL A 93 0.07 2.49 7.40
C VAL A 93 0.73 1.59 6.35
N ASN A 94 1.99 1.84 5.99
CA ASN A 94 2.71 1.01 5.02
C ASN A 94 2.88 -0.43 5.49
N GLU A 95 3.20 -0.66 6.77
CA GLU A 95 3.26 -1.99 7.36
C GLU A 95 1.91 -2.72 7.26
N ARG A 96 0.80 -2.02 7.56
CA ARG A 96 -0.56 -2.57 7.40
C ARG A 96 -0.87 -2.92 5.94
N VAL A 97 -0.47 -2.09 4.97
CA VAL A 97 -0.62 -2.37 3.54
C VAL A 97 0.13 -3.65 3.17
N VAL A 98 1.38 -3.80 3.59
CA VAL A 98 2.20 -4.99 3.30
C VAL A 98 1.58 -6.24 3.90
N ASN A 99 1.16 -6.18 5.17
CA ASN A 99 0.53 -7.31 5.85
C ASN A 99 -0.79 -7.71 5.17
N GLN A 100 -1.63 -6.75 4.81
CA GLN A 100 -2.87 -7.01 4.09
C GLN A 100 -2.60 -7.59 2.68
N HIS A 101 -1.59 -7.08 1.98
CA HIS A 101 -1.19 -7.61 0.68
C HIS A 101 -0.78 -9.07 0.76
N ARG A 102 -0.02 -9.45 1.79
CA ARG A 102 0.33 -10.85 2.05
C ARG A 102 -0.91 -11.72 2.23
N GLN A 103 -1.93 -11.26 2.97
CA GLN A 103 -3.18 -12.00 3.15
C GLN A 103 -3.93 -12.24 1.83
N VAL A 104 -4.02 -11.22 0.98
CA VAL A 104 -4.64 -11.35 -0.35
C VAL A 104 -3.87 -12.38 -1.19
N LYS A 105 -2.53 -12.27 -1.25
CA LYS A 105 -1.69 -13.21 -2.00
C LYS A 105 -1.81 -14.64 -1.51
N MET A 106 -1.96 -14.85 -0.20
CA MET A 106 -2.22 -16.18 0.36
C MET A 106 -3.58 -16.73 -0.12
N CYS A 107 -4.61 -15.90 -0.15
CA CYS A 107 -5.92 -16.31 -0.68
C CYS A 107 -5.85 -16.67 -2.16
N ASP A 108 -5.15 -15.87 -2.98
CA ASP A 108 -4.93 -16.15 -4.41
C ASP A 108 -4.28 -17.52 -4.61
N LYS A 109 -3.20 -17.83 -3.87
CA LYS A 109 -2.52 -19.13 -3.95
C LYS A 109 -3.43 -20.29 -3.57
N VAL A 110 -4.31 -20.12 -2.57
CA VAL A 110 -5.27 -21.17 -2.16
C VAL A 110 -6.31 -21.40 -3.25
N ILE A 111 -6.81 -20.33 -3.89
CA ILE A 111 -7.76 -20.42 -5.00
C ILE A 111 -7.12 -21.14 -6.18
N GLU A 112 -5.93 -20.72 -6.58
CA GLU A 112 -5.16 -21.30 -7.69
C GLU A 112 -4.94 -22.81 -7.49
N LYS A 113 -4.41 -23.22 -6.32
CA LYS A 113 -4.21 -24.64 -6.00
C LYS A 113 -5.51 -25.45 -6.11
N ARG A 114 -6.62 -24.90 -5.65
CA ARG A 114 -7.93 -25.57 -5.71
C ARG A 114 -8.48 -25.65 -7.12
N MET A 115 -8.31 -24.60 -7.93
CA MET A 115 -8.70 -24.61 -9.33
C MET A 115 -7.88 -25.62 -10.13
N ASN A 116 -6.56 -25.67 -9.93
CA ASN A 116 -5.69 -26.65 -10.57
C ASN A 116 -6.10 -28.09 -10.21
N ALA A 117 -6.39 -28.36 -8.94
CA ALA A 117 -6.87 -29.68 -8.52
C ALA A 117 -8.22 -30.06 -9.15
N ILE A 118 -9.14 -29.11 -9.32
CA ILE A 118 -10.43 -29.33 -10.01
C ILE A 118 -10.18 -29.62 -11.49
N ASN A 119 -9.34 -28.83 -12.15
CA ASN A 119 -9.04 -28.98 -13.57
C ASN A 119 -8.35 -30.32 -13.85
N GLN A 120 -7.40 -30.73 -13.02
CA GLN A 120 -6.77 -32.05 -13.12
C GLN A 120 -7.77 -33.19 -12.97
N LYS A 121 -8.75 -33.07 -12.05
CA LYS A 121 -9.81 -34.09 -11.91
C LYS A 121 -10.71 -34.16 -13.14
N LYS A 122 -11.05 -33.02 -13.74
CA LYS A 122 -11.82 -32.97 -14.98
C LYS A 122 -11.05 -33.59 -16.14
N ALA A 123 -9.79 -33.20 -16.33
CA ALA A 123 -8.93 -33.75 -17.38
C ALA A 123 -8.79 -35.27 -17.27
N LYS A 124 -8.61 -35.81 -16.05
CA LYS A 124 -8.56 -37.26 -15.83
C LYS A 124 -9.90 -37.96 -16.14
N ALA A 125 -11.03 -37.33 -15.83
CA ALA A 125 -12.35 -37.87 -16.14
C ALA A 125 -12.64 -37.86 -17.64
N GLU A 126 -12.25 -36.77 -18.34
CA GLU A 126 -12.34 -36.65 -19.79
C GLU A 126 -11.45 -37.68 -20.49
N GLN A 127 -10.20 -37.84 -20.06
CA GLN A 127 -9.30 -38.85 -20.59
C GLN A 127 -9.87 -40.26 -20.41
N LYS A 128 -10.34 -40.60 -19.21
CA LYS A 128 -10.97 -41.90 -18.95
C LYS A 128 -12.18 -42.15 -19.87
N MET A 129 -13.01 -41.14 -20.09
CA MET A 129 -14.16 -41.25 -20.99
C MET A 129 -13.72 -41.45 -22.46
N LEU A 130 -12.69 -40.74 -22.91
CA LEU A 130 -12.13 -40.93 -24.25
C LEU A 130 -11.53 -42.33 -24.43
N ASP A 131 -10.82 -42.84 -23.41
CA ASP A 131 -10.24 -44.19 -23.43
C ASP A 131 -11.34 -45.27 -23.50
N GLU A 132 -12.41 -45.11 -22.71
CA GLU A 132 -13.58 -46.01 -22.74
C GLU A 132 -14.28 -46.00 -24.11
N LEU A 133 -14.48 -44.82 -24.71
CA LEU A 133 -15.06 -44.69 -26.04
C LEU A 133 -14.16 -45.31 -27.12
N ALA A 134 -12.85 -45.11 -27.04
CA ALA A 134 -11.88 -45.70 -27.96
C ALA A 134 -11.88 -47.23 -27.88
N MET A 135 -11.91 -47.80 -26.67
CA MET A 135 -12.03 -49.25 -26.46
C MET A 135 -13.34 -49.83 -27.01
N GLN A 136 -14.46 -49.13 -26.82
CA GLN A 136 -15.75 -49.56 -27.38
C GLN A 136 -15.73 -49.53 -28.92
N ALA A 137 -15.14 -48.49 -29.52
CA ALA A 137 -14.99 -48.38 -30.95
C ALA A 137 -14.10 -49.48 -31.53
N SER A 138 -12.99 -49.82 -30.86
CA SER A 138 -12.12 -50.92 -31.29
C SER A 138 -12.80 -52.29 -31.11
N ALA A 139 -13.52 -52.52 -30.01
CA ALA A 139 -14.25 -53.77 -29.76
C ALA A 139 -15.35 -54.01 -30.82
N ARG A 140 -16.09 -52.97 -31.20
CA ARG A 140 -17.10 -53.06 -32.28
C ARG A 140 -16.48 -53.36 -33.65
N ARG A 141 -15.27 -52.85 -33.94
CA ARG A 141 -14.55 -53.21 -35.18
C ARG A 141 -14.11 -54.68 -35.20
N HIS A 142 -13.72 -55.24 -34.06
CA HIS A 142 -13.30 -56.64 -33.97
C HIS A 142 -14.46 -57.65 -33.99
N GLN A 143 -15.69 -57.23 -33.69
CA GLN A 143 -16.89 -58.09 -33.78
C GLN A 143 -17.51 -58.15 -35.19
N CYS A 144 -17.07 -57.28 -36.11
CA CYS A 144 -17.57 -57.22 -37.49
C CYS A 144 -16.66 -57.94 -38.51
N CYS A 145 -15.61 -58.61 -38.05
CA CYS A 145 -14.76 -59.53 -38.81
C CYS A 145 -14.97 -60.95 -38.27
#